data_AF-A0A1X7V065-F1
#
_entry.id   AF-A0A1X7V065-F1
#
_cell.length_a   1.000
_cell.length_b   1.000
_cell.length_c   1.000
_cell.angle_alpha   90.00
_cell.angle_beta   90.00
_cell.angle_gamma   90.00
#
_symmetry.space_group_name_H-M   'P 1'
#
loop_
_entity.id
_entity.type
_entity.pdbx_description
1 polymer ?
#
loop_
_entity_poly.entity_id
_entity_poly.type
_entity_poly.pdbx_seq_one_letter_code
_entity_poly.pdbx_strand_id
1 'polypeptide(L)'
;MLNLPNSLPPIPSSPPGTKLLISSKVNVVGGFLLLTDKSTVILGGHVEHMVKKWNLEKENLPHAKIARFSTSNLKNEINIYKDIYDANKEANKIKNEGKLSP
;
A
#
# COMPACT_ATOMS: atom_id res chain seq x y z
N MET A 1 -9.48 20.94 -21.21
CA MET A 1 -8.58 19.77 -21.25
C MET A 1 -8.72 19.04 -19.93
N LEU A 2 -9.23 17.79 -19.94
CA LEU A 2 -9.38 16.98 -18.72
C LEU A 2 -8.12 16.13 -18.56
N ASN A 3 -7.37 16.36 -17.48
CA ASN A 3 -6.21 15.54 -17.12
C ASN A 3 -6.70 14.15 -16.69
N LEU A 4 -6.44 13.11 -17.49
CA LEU A 4 -6.53 11.72 -17.02
C LEU A 4 -5.29 11.41 -16.18
N PRO A 5 -5.42 10.72 -15.03
CA PRO A 5 -4.28 10.31 -14.23
C PRO A 5 -3.43 9.28 -14.99
N ASN A 6 -2.13 9.58 -15.12
CA ASN A 6 -1.13 8.79 -15.85
C ASN A 6 -0.71 7.46 -15.18
N SER A 7 -1.59 6.81 -14.42
CA SER A 7 -1.31 5.48 -13.89
C SER A 7 -2.58 4.70 -13.57
N LEU A 8 -2.58 3.41 -13.87
CA LEU A 8 -3.60 2.48 -13.40
C LEU A 8 -3.69 2.57 -11.86
N PRO A 9 -4.88 2.68 -11.27
CA PRO A 9 -5.01 2.50 -9.84
C PRO A 9 -4.53 1.09 -9.48
N PRO A 10 -3.93 0.87 -8.29
CA PRO A 10 -3.53 -0.45 -7.86
C PRO A 10 -4.73 -1.41 -7.92
N ILE A 11 -4.64 -2.45 -8.76
CA ILE A 11 -5.56 -3.59 -8.82
C ILE A 11 -5.99 -4.13 -7.43
N PRO A 12 -5.17 -4.13 -6.35
CA PRO A 12 -5.57 -4.67 -5.04
C PRO A 12 -6.83 -4.06 -4.38
N SER A 13 -7.39 -2.94 -4.86
CA SER A 13 -8.64 -2.38 -4.34
C SER A 13 -9.90 -2.77 -5.12
N SER A 14 -9.76 -3.44 -6.28
CA SER A 14 -10.91 -3.79 -7.12
C SER A 14 -11.74 -4.93 -6.53
N PRO A 15 -13.08 -4.83 -6.50
CA PRO A 15 -13.94 -5.89 -5.98
C PRO A 15 -13.89 -7.14 -6.89
N PRO A 16 -14.01 -8.35 -6.31
CA PRO A 16 -14.13 -9.58 -7.10
C PRO A 16 -15.20 -9.49 -8.18
N GLY A 17 -14.84 -9.95 -9.39
CA GLY A 17 -15.71 -9.91 -10.56
C GLY A 17 -15.65 -8.59 -11.36
N THR A 18 -14.76 -7.66 -10.99
CA THR A 18 -14.42 -6.48 -11.82
C THR A 18 -14.07 -6.89 -13.24
N LYS A 19 -14.62 -6.19 -14.23
CA LYS A 19 -14.37 -6.45 -15.65
C LYS A 19 -13.18 -5.63 -16.15
N LEU A 20 -12.31 -6.29 -16.90
CA LEU A 20 -11.17 -5.70 -17.58
C LEU A 20 -11.36 -5.88 -19.09
N LEU A 21 -11.08 -4.85 -19.86
CA LEU A 21 -10.92 -4.93 -21.30
C LEU A 21 -9.43 -5.11 -21.61
N ILE A 22 -9.09 -6.17 -22.33
CA ILE A 22 -7.76 -6.37 -22.91
C ILE A 22 -7.84 -5.91 -24.36
N SER A 23 -7.30 -4.72 -24.63
CA SER A 23 -7.52 -4.00 -25.90
C SER A 23 -6.37 -4.15 -26.91
N SER A 24 -5.22 -4.66 -26.48
CA SER A 24 -4.04 -4.84 -27.35
C SER A 24 -3.46 -6.26 -27.24
N LYS A 25 -2.48 -6.57 -28.09
CA LYS A 25 -1.68 -7.78 -27.95
C LYS A 25 -0.95 -7.76 -26.60
N VAL A 26 -1.00 -8.88 -25.88
CA VAL A 26 -0.37 -9.08 -24.57
C VAL A 26 0.52 -10.30 -24.64
N ASN A 27 1.68 -10.22 -23.97
CA ASN A 27 2.59 -11.36 -23.86
C ASN A 27 2.08 -12.35 -22.82
N VAL A 28 2.17 -13.65 -23.16
CA VAL A 28 1.91 -14.75 -22.24
C VAL A 28 3.24 -15.42 -21.92
N VAL A 29 3.60 -15.48 -20.63
CA VAL A 29 4.83 -16.11 -20.16
C VAL A 29 4.48 -17.04 -19.01
N GLY A 30 4.75 -18.34 -19.17
CA GLY A 30 4.47 -19.33 -18.12
C GLY A 30 3.00 -19.43 -17.69
N GLY A 31 2.05 -19.13 -18.58
CA GLY A 31 0.62 -19.09 -18.26
C GLY A 31 0.12 -17.77 -17.67
N PHE A 32 1.00 -16.77 -17.52
CA PHE A 32 0.64 -15.45 -17.01
C PHE A 32 0.55 -14.41 -18.13
N LEU A 33 -0.47 -13.55 -18.07
CA LEU A 33 -0.60 -12.38 -18.94
C LEU A 33 0.21 -11.21 -18.38
N LEU A 34 1.13 -10.66 -19.18
CA LEU A 34 1.91 -9.48 -18.81
C LEU A 34 1.15 -8.19 -19.17
N LEU A 35 0.18 -7.85 -18.33
CA LEU A 35 -0.69 -6.69 -18.53
C LEU A 35 0.03 -5.37 -18.25
N THR A 36 -0.26 -4.36 -19.07
CA THR A 36 0.16 -2.97 -18.90
C THR A 36 -1.06 -2.04 -18.90
N ASP A 37 -0.85 -0.79 -18.53
CA ASP A 37 -1.79 0.32 -18.65
C ASP A 37 -2.23 0.60 -20.10
N LYS A 38 -1.36 0.34 -21.08
CA LYS A 38 -1.69 0.47 -22.51
C LYS A 38 -2.57 -0.67 -23.03
N SER A 39 -2.43 -1.86 -22.46
CA SER A 39 -3.12 -3.07 -22.93
C SER A 39 -4.41 -3.39 -22.17
N THR A 40 -4.70 -2.64 -21.10
CA THR A 40 -5.72 -3.00 -20.12
C THR A 40 -6.51 -1.78 -19.69
N VAL A 41 -7.84 -1.85 -19.78
CA VAL A 41 -8.74 -0.82 -19.28
C VAL A 41 -9.66 -1.44 -18.24
N ILE A 42 -9.82 -0.78 -17.10
CA ILE A 42 -10.77 -1.19 -16.07
C ILE A 42 -12.16 -0.69 -16.48
N LEU A 43 -13.09 -1.62 -16.70
CA LEU A 43 -14.49 -1.29 -16.99
C LEU A 43 -15.33 -1.15 -15.71
N GLY A 44 -14.85 -1.71 -14.60
CA GLY A 44 -15.51 -1.66 -13.30
C GLY A 44 -16.51 -2.81 -13.09
N GLY A 45 -17.53 -2.54 -12.28
CA GLY A 45 -18.51 -3.53 -11.83
C GLY A 45 -17.96 -4.53 -10.81
N HIS A 46 -18.84 -5.36 -10.27
CA HIS A 46 -18.49 -6.44 -9.36
C HIS A 46 -19.49 -7.59 -9.48
N VAL A 47 -19.18 -8.70 -8.84
CA VAL A 47 -20.07 -9.86 -8.78
C VAL A 47 -20.36 -10.16 -7.31
N GLU A 48 -21.58 -9.84 -6.87
CA GLU A 48 -22.01 -9.90 -5.46
C GLU A 48 -21.62 -11.18 -4.73
N HIS A 49 -21.92 -12.35 -5.30
CA HIS A 49 -21.61 -13.64 -4.65
C HIS A 49 -20.10 -13.88 -4.52
N MET A 50 -19.28 -13.36 -5.44
CA MET A 50 -17.82 -13.45 -5.35
C MET A 50 -17.29 -12.49 -4.28
N VAL A 51 -17.84 -11.28 -4.17
CA VAL A 51 -17.49 -10.34 -3.10
C VAL A 51 -17.77 -10.95 -1.74
N LYS A 52 -18.95 -11.56 -1.56
CA LYS A 52 -19.33 -12.25 -0.32
C LYS A 52 -18.35 -13.37 0.03
N LYS A 53 -18.05 -14.26 -0.93
CA LYS A 53 -17.10 -15.37 -0.73
C LYS A 53 -15.70 -14.87 -0.38
N TRP A 54 -15.21 -13.88 -1.11
CA TRP A 54 -13.88 -13.30 -0.93
C TRP A 54 -13.69 -12.66 0.44
N ASN A 55 -14.69 -11.93 0.93
CA ASN A 55 -14.64 -11.33 2.26
C ASN A 55 -14.64 -12.41 3.36
N LEU A 56 -15.46 -13.45 3.19
CA LEU A 56 -15.48 -14.59 4.10
C LEU A 56 -14.12 -15.31 4.12
N GLU A 57 -13.51 -15.55 2.96
CA GLU A 57 -12.19 -16.19 2.87
C GLU A 57 -11.11 -15.31 3.50
N LYS A 58 -11.14 -14.00 3.28
CA LYS A 58 -10.24 -13.04 3.94
C LYS A 58 -10.36 -13.10 5.46
N GLU A 59 -11.55 -13.24 6.02
CA GLU A 59 -11.75 -13.36 7.47
C GLU A 59 -11.20 -14.68 8.05
N ASN A 60 -11.16 -15.74 7.24
CA ASN A 60 -10.74 -17.08 7.65
C ASN A 60 -9.26 -17.41 7.40
N LEU A 61 -8.50 -16.51 6.74
CA LEU A 61 -7.07 -16.72 6.57
C LEU A 61 -6.34 -16.53 7.91
N PRO A 62 -5.49 -17.48 8.37
CA PRO A 62 -4.71 -17.32 9.60
C PRO A 62 -3.78 -16.09 9.57
N HIS A 63 -3.40 -15.64 8.37
CA HIS A 63 -2.59 -14.45 8.12
C HIS A 63 -3.41 -13.14 8.01
N ALA A 64 -4.75 -13.17 8.07
CA ALA A 64 -5.56 -11.95 8.11
C ALA A 64 -5.44 -11.19 9.45
N LYS A 65 -4.98 -11.86 10.50
CA LYS A 65 -4.47 -11.18 11.71
C LYS A 65 -3.18 -10.40 11.45
N ILE A 66 -2.38 -10.75 10.44
CA ILE A 66 -1.10 -10.08 10.12
C ILE A 66 -1.32 -8.84 9.23
N ALA A 67 -2.40 -8.79 8.43
CA ALA A 67 -2.82 -7.55 7.78
C ALA A 67 -3.39 -6.50 8.77
N ARG A 68 -3.74 -6.93 9.99
CA ARG A 68 -3.75 -6.06 11.16
C ARG A 68 -2.34 -6.05 11.76
N PHE A 69 -1.38 -5.38 11.10
CA PHE A 69 -0.35 -4.76 11.93
C PHE A 69 -1.11 -3.84 12.87
N SER A 70 -1.26 -4.30 14.11
CA SER A 70 -1.96 -3.58 15.16
C SER A 70 -1.41 -2.16 15.12
N THR A 71 -2.27 -1.17 14.88
CA THR A 71 -1.86 0.24 14.86
C THR A 71 -1.17 0.65 16.16
N SER A 72 -1.28 -0.16 17.23
CA SER A 72 -0.51 0.01 18.46
C SER A 72 0.99 -0.22 18.28
N ASN A 73 1.43 -1.20 17.46
CA ASN A 73 2.86 -1.50 17.29
C ASN A 73 3.57 -0.45 16.43
N LEU A 74 2.93 0.03 15.36
CA LEU A 74 3.45 1.13 14.54
C LEU A 74 3.51 2.46 15.30
N LYS A 75 2.52 2.77 16.14
CA LYS A 75 2.54 3.98 17.00
C LYS A 75 3.70 3.92 18.00
N ASN A 76 3.96 2.76 18.57
CA ASN A 76 5.08 2.56 19.49
C ASN A 76 6.43 2.74 18.78
N GLU A 77 6.61 2.15 17.60
CA GLU A 77 7.84 2.33 16.81
C GLU A 77 8.05 3.81 16.40
N ILE A 78 7.00 4.49 15.93
CA ILE A 78 7.08 5.92 15.57
C ILE A 78 7.44 6.79 16.78
N ASN A 79 6.90 6.49 17.96
CA ASN A 79 7.23 7.24 19.17
C ASN A 79 8.68 7.02 19.59
N ILE A 80 9.19 5.79 19.52
CA ILE A 80 10.59 5.48 19.80
C ILE A 80 11.53 6.27 18.88
N TYR A 81 11.23 6.34 17.58
CA TYR A 81 12.04 7.13 16.65
C TYR A 81 12.02 8.64 16.95
N LYS A 82 10.88 9.18 17.39
CA LYS A 82 10.77 10.59 17.79
C LYS A 82 11.55 10.89 19.05
N ASP A 83 11.44 10.03 20.07
CA ASP A 83 12.16 10.17 21.33
C ASP A 83 13.68 10.14 21.11
N ILE A 84 14.16 9.26 20.23
CA ILE A 84 15.58 9.18 19.84
C ILE A 84 16.01 10.45 19.09
N TYR A 85 15.19 10.98 18.18
CA TYR A 85 15.50 12.20 17.45
C TYR A 85 15.60 13.41 18.39
N ASP A 86 14.65 13.56 19.30
CA ASP A 86 14.60 14.68 20.25
C ASP A 86 15.75 14.60 21.27
N ALA A 87 16.07 13.40 21.77
CA ALA A 87 17.22 13.19 22.64
C ALA A 87 18.56 13.55 21.95
N ASN A 88 18.72 13.19 20.68
CA ASN A 88 19.92 13.55 19.92
C ASN A 88 19.99 15.04 19.61
N LYS A 89 18.85 15.69 19.34
CA LYS A 89 18.76 17.13 19.14
C LYS A 89 19.18 17.89 20.40
N GLU A 90 18.72 17.47 21.57
CA GLU A 90 19.08 18.09 22.84
C GLU A 90 20.55 17.83 23.21
N ALA A 91 21.04 16.61 23.04
CA ALA A 91 22.44 16.29 23.28
C ALA A 91 23.40 17.10 22.40
N ASN A 92 23.00 17.40 21.15
CA ASN A 92 23.79 18.25 20.26
C ASN A 92 23.70 19.74 20.63
N LYS A 93 22.57 20.20 21.16
CA LYS A 93 22.43 21.56 21.70
C LYS A 93 23.37 21.78 22.89
N ILE A 94 23.41 20.86 23.85
CA ILE A 94 24.29 20.91 25.02
C ILE A 94 25.78 20.87 24.62
N LYS A 95 26.16 20.04 23.64
CA LYS A 95 27.53 19.98 23.13
C LYS A 95 28.00 21.26 22.43
N ASN A 96 27.07 22.03 21.87
CA ASN A 96 27.37 23.31 21.22
C ASN A 96 27.37 24.47 22.22
N GLU A 97 26.56 24.41 23.28
CA GLU A 97 26.54 25.41 24.37
C GLU A 97 27.74 25.24 25.32
N GLY A 98 28.27 24.03 25.51
CA GLY A 98 29.49 23.78 26.29
C GLY A 98 30.82 24.14 25.59
N LYS A 99 30.78 24.65 24.35
CA LYS A 99 31.97 25.14 23.62
C LYS A 99 32.15 26.66 23.68
N LEU A 100 31.34 27.38 24.47
CA LEU A 100 31.63 28.75 24.87
C LEU A 100 31.88 28.81 26.39
N SER A 101 33.14 28.63 26.76
CA SER A 101 33.72 29.31 27.91
C SER A 101 35.15 29.70 27.51
N PRO A 102 35.59 30.96 27.74
CA PRO A 102 36.89 31.47 27.30
C PRO A 102 38.08 30.71 27.87
#